data_AF-A0A0G0Q0X8-F1
#
_entry.id   AF-A0A0G0Q0X8-F1
#
_cell.length_a   1.000
_cell.length_b   1.000
_cell.length_c   1.000
_cell.angle_alpha   90.00
_cell.angle_beta   90.00
_cell.angle_gamma   90.00
#
_symmetry.space_group_name_H-M   'P 1'
#
loop_
_entity.id
_entity.type
_entity.pdbx_description
1 polymer ?
#
loop_
_entity_poly.entity_id
_entity_poly.type
_entity_poly.pdbx_seq_one_letter_code
_entity_poly.pdbx_strand_id
1 'polypeptide(L)'
;MKKSISKKKKLNKFLPILVLAILLFFIFLAVLAVQTTKNFTSKAESYTCPSTSTQNYDHLHVVSDYPRAGNVEQNTEINLSTRGYTEVNEKTDLVDYGGDTDPVMPPSLGTMFSHTPVIVKTYKVYKAGTKVIEERWPVNLIGIATSPGENIVAPKAGREIGGGNVLMLIYATQTQATLVHGLGEHPSDGYFIHLDNFCVDPNLLTSYNSDNAGGRTVMPVLKPGQVIGYGNGSDIRIAIRDSGDWMDPRARKDWWQQSSAISGQGSYTPVPVSSATPVPATPAPTSFPPSPTRVISQPSPSPKPTIASPKITIYEIKITATPVPTLIPTPTPTKVPVMKIVKIKWLGFKLLLENFLKLYLP
;
A
#
# COMPACT_ATOMS: atom_id res chain seq x y z
N MET A 1 -82.36 21.44 3.21
CA MET A 1 -81.14 22.25 3.38
C MET A 1 -80.99 22.67 4.84
N LYS A 2 -80.05 22.09 5.61
CA LYS A 2 -79.43 22.62 6.86
C LYS A 2 -78.78 21.47 7.66
N LYS A 3 -77.53 21.12 7.33
CA LYS A 3 -76.60 20.36 8.21
C LYS A 3 -75.17 20.46 7.66
N SER A 4 -74.58 21.66 7.67
CA SER A 4 -73.18 21.86 7.22
C SER A 4 -72.48 23.04 7.91
N ILE A 5 -72.63 23.23 9.22
CA ILE A 5 -71.92 24.32 9.94
C ILE A 5 -71.39 23.89 11.33
N SER A 6 -70.96 22.64 11.50
CA SER A 6 -70.41 22.17 12.80
C SER A 6 -69.07 21.41 12.71
N LYS A 7 -68.36 21.50 11.58
CA LYS A 7 -66.98 20.95 11.46
C LYS A 7 -65.88 22.02 11.59
N LYS A 8 -66.14 23.28 11.23
CA LYS A 8 -65.13 24.37 11.29
C LYS A 8 -64.64 24.71 12.70
N LYS A 9 -65.48 24.59 13.74
CA LYS A 9 -65.08 24.94 15.12
C LYS A 9 -64.13 23.92 15.78
N LYS A 10 -64.13 22.66 15.36
CA LYS A 10 -63.19 21.64 15.89
C LYS A 10 -61.80 21.76 15.28
N LEU A 11 -61.68 22.19 14.02
CA LEU A 11 -60.39 22.29 13.33
C LEU A 11 -59.47 23.39 13.91
N ASN A 12 -60.04 24.52 14.36
CA ASN A 12 -59.24 25.60 14.96
C ASN A 12 -58.58 25.26 16.30
N LYS A 13 -59.05 24.23 17.03
CA LYS A 13 -58.42 23.81 18.29
C LYS A 13 -57.21 22.90 18.10
N PHE A 14 -57.13 22.17 16.99
CA PHE A 14 -56.02 21.23 16.73
C PHE A 14 -54.85 21.85 15.97
N LEU A 15 -55.09 22.94 15.22
CA LEU A 15 -54.05 23.64 14.47
C LEU A 15 -52.86 24.10 15.32
N PRO A 16 -53.02 24.75 16.50
CA PRO A 16 -51.86 25.18 17.29
C PRO A 16 -51.04 24.02 17.86
N ILE A 17 -51.68 22.89 18.19
CA ILE A 17 -51.01 21.69 18.70
C ILE A 17 -50.16 21.03 17.60
N LEU A 18 -50.71 20.94 16.38
CA LEU A 18 -49.99 20.39 15.23
C LEU A 18 -48.79 21.26 14.84
N VAL A 19 -48.95 22.59 14.84
CA VAL A 19 -47.85 23.53 14.55
C VAL A 19 -46.73 23.40 15.58
N LEU A 20 -47.07 23.28 16.87
CA LEU A 20 -46.09 23.09 17.94
C LEU A 20 -45.34 21.75 17.81
N ALA A 21 -46.05 20.66 17.49
CA ALA A 21 -45.44 19.35 17.28
C ALA A 21 -44.46 19.33 16.10
N ILE A 22 -44.82 19.97 14.98
CA ILE A 22 -43.94 20.11 13.81
C ILE A 22 -42.69 20.94 14.17
N LEU A 23 -42.86 22.04 14.91
CA LEU A 23 -41.74 22.88 15.35
C LEU A 23 -40.76 22.10 16.24
N LEU A 24 -41.27 21.34 17.20
CA LEU A 24 -40.44 20.51 18.09
C LEU A 24 -39.71 19.40 17.33
N PHE A 25 -40.34 18.78 16.33
CA PHE A 25 -39.71 17.78 15.48
C PHE A 25 -38.54 18.37 14.68
N PHE A 26 -38.69 19.56 14.11
CA PHE A 26 -37.60 20.24 13.39
C PHE A 26 -36.47 20.68 14.33
N ILE A 27 -36.77 21.12 15.55
CA ILE A 27 -35.76 21.41 16.58
C ILE A 27 -34.98 20.13 16.92
N PHE A 28 -35.67 19.00 17.12
CA PHE A 28 -35.03 17.72 17.39
C PHE A 28 -34.10 17.28 16.25
N LEU A 29 -34.56 17.36 14.99
CA LEU A 29 -33.74 17.05 13.82
C LEU A 29 -32.52 17.98 13.70
N ALA A 30 -32.67 19.27 14.00
CA ALA A 30 -31.57 20.22 13.99
C ALA A 30 -30.54 19.90 15.09
N VAL A 31 -30.99 19.55 16.30
CA VAL A 31 -30.11 19.11 17.40
C VAL A 31 -29.36 17.82 17.02
N LEU A 32 -30.04 16.85 16.41
CA LEU A 32 -29.43 15.60 15.94
C LEU A 32 -28.38 15.83 14.84
N ALA A 33 -28.65 16.74 13.91
CA ALA A 33 -27.70 17.13 12.86
C ALA A 33 -26.48 17.91 13.41
N VAL A 34 -26.67 18.72 14.46
CA VAL A 34 -25.56 19.43 15.14
C VAL A 34 -24.72 18.47 15.97
N GLN A 35 -25.32 17.48 16.63
CA GLN A 35 -24.56 16.49 17.40
C GLN A 35 -23.76 15.54 16.50
N THR A 36 -24.28 15.16 15.33
CA THR A 36 -23.55 14.32 14.37
C THR A 36 -22.36 15.03 13.70
N THR A 37 -22.42 16.36 13.55
CA THR A 37 -21.30 17.14 12.96
C THR A 37 -20.19 17.47 13.94
N LYS A 38 -20.46 17.55 15.25
CA LYS A 38 -19.44 17.84 16.27
C LYS A 38 -18.51 16.66 16.57
N ASN A 39 -18.89 15.43 16.22
CA ASN A 39 -18.11 14.23 16.55
C ASN A 39 -17.14 13.77 15.45
N PHE A 40 -17.14 14.39 14.26
CA PHE A 40 -16.28 13.99 13.14
C PHE A 40 -15.09 14.93 12.88
N THR A 41 -14.82 15.88 13.78
CA THR A 41 -13.58 16.65 13.74
C THR A 41 -12.56 16.03 14.70
N SER A 42 -12.33 14.71 14.61
CA SER A 42 -11.09 14.16 15.16
C SER A 42 -9.97 14.69 14.27
N LYS A 43 -9.26 15.69 14.78
CA LYS A 43 -7.98 16.11 14.24
C LYS A 43 -7.13 14.85 14.19
N ALA A 44 -6.89 14.32 12.98
CA ALA A 44 -6.03 13.16 12.81
C ALA A 44 -4.69 13.51 13.49
N GLU A 45 -4.42 12.89 14.63
CA GLU A 45 -3.15 13.08 15.31
C GLU A 45 -2.08 12.55 14.35
N SER A 46 -1.12 13.42 14.02
CA SER A 46 0.00 13.05 13.19
C SER A 46 0.82 12.02 13.96
N TYR A 47 0.67 10.76 13.60
CA TYR A 47 1.53 9.72 14.13
C TYR A 47 2.97 9.97 13.68
N THR A 48 3.91 9.90 14.62
CA THR A 48 5.33 10.05 14.35
C THR A 48 5.95 8.67 14.42
N CYS A 49 6.73 8.30 13.40
CA CYS A 49 7.39 7.00 13.37
C CYS A 49 8.25 6.79 14.62
N PRO A 50 8.25 5.58 15.21
CA PRO A 50 9.09 5.28 16.37
C PRO A 50 10.57 5.52 16.07
N SER A 51 11.29 6.08 17.04
CA SER A 51 12.73 6.31 16.95
C SER A 51 13.57 5.20 17.59
N THR A 52 12.93 4.26 18.28
CA THR A 52 13.57 3.14 18.98
C THR A 52 12.76 1.86 18.78
N SER A 53 13.44 0.72 18.76
CA SER A 53 12.81 -0.59 18.69
C SER A 53 13.55 -1.61 19.54
N THR A 54 12.83 -2.68 19.92
CA THR A 54 13.39 -3.87 20.58
C THR A 54 13.55 -5.04 19.60
N GLN A 55 13.22 -4.85 18.31
CA GLN A 55 13.40 -5.88 17.29
C GLN A 55 14.88 -6.09 17.01
N ASN A 56 15.25 -7.33 16.70
CA ASN A 56 16.58 -7.71 16.23
C ASN A 56 16.43 -8.46 14.92
N TYR A 57 17.35 -8.27 13.99
CA TYR A 57 17.28 -8.85 12.66
C TYR A 57 18.50 -9.73 12.39
N ASP A 58 18.26 -10.89 11.80
CA ASP A 58 19.34 -11.75 11.31
C ASP A 58 19.87 -11.17 9.99
N HIS A 59 21.05 -11.63 9.56
CA HIS A 59 21.68 -11.19 8.32
C HIS A 59 22.11 -12.41 7.50
N LEU A 60 21.87 -12.39 6.19
CA LEU A 60 22.36 -13.42 5.27
C LEU A 60 23.18 -12.79 4.15
N HIS A 61 24.08 -13.59 3.58
CA HIS A 61 24.83 -13.19 2.40
C HIS A 61 23.93 -13.02 1.18
N VAL A 62 24.18 -11.96 0.43
CA VAL A 62 23.53 -11.71 -0.86
C VAL A 62 24.14 -12.64 -1.91
N VAL A 63 23.31 -13.42 -2.59
CA VAL A 63 23.68 -14.34 -3.67
C VAL A 63 23.24 -13.71 -5.00
N SER A 64 23.91 -12.62 -5.38
CA SER A 64 23.66 -11.94 -6.65
C SER A 64 24.88 -11.15 -7.10
N ASP A 65 25.14 -11.18 -8.41
CA ASP A 65 26.13 -10.32 -9.06
C ASP A 65 25.53 -8.94 -9.44
N TYR A 66 24.26 -8.69 -9.10
CA TYR A 66 23.43 -7.56 -9.49
C TYR A 66 22.77 -6.86 -8.28
N PRO A 67 22.75 -5.52 -8.24
CA PRO A 67 23.89 -4.65 -8.46
C PRO A 67 24.77 -4.61 -7.19
N ARG A 68 25.97 -5.17 -7.30
CA ARG A 68 27.04 -5.03 -6.29
C ARG A 68 27.65 -3.62 -6.22
N ALA A 69 27.21 -2.71 -7.09
CA ALA A 69 27.57 -1.29 -7.13
C ALA A 69 26.56 -0.52 -8.01
N GLY A 70 25.47 -0.03 -7.42
CA GLY A 70 24.50 0.84 -8.08
C GLY A 70 23.74 1.63 -7.03
N ASN A 71 23.31 2.85 -7.37
CA ASN A 71 22.54 3.70 -6.46
C ASN A 71 21.11 3.12 -6.35
N VAL A 72 20.87 2.26 -5.35
CA VAL A 72 19.57 1.61 -5.10
C VAL A 72 18.47 2.65 -4.91
N GLU A 73 18.82 3.78 -4.33
CA GLU A 73 17.95 4.92 -4.10
C GLU A 73 17.45 5.53 -5.43
N GLN A 74 18.25 5.43 -6.51
CA GLN A 74 17.88 5.87 -7.87
C GLN A 74 17.29 4.74 -8.74
N ASN A 75 17.29 3.50 -8.27
CA ASN A 75 16.82 2.37 -9.06
C ASN A 75 15.28 2.29 -9.06
N THR A 76 14.64 2.59 -10.20
CA THR A 76 13.17 2.55 -10.36
C THR A 76 12.54 1.16 -10.28
N GLU A 77 13.38 0.12 -10.24
CA GLU A 77 12.96 -1.27 -10.08
C GLU A 77 12.97 -1.72 -8.62
N ILE A 78 13.68 -1.00 -7.74
CA ILE A 78 13.78 -1.28 -6.30
C ILE A 78 13.07 -0.19 -5.49
N ASN A 79 13.31 1.09 -5.79
CA ASN A 79 12.71 2.22 -5.08
C ASN A 79 11.40 2.67 -5.74
N LEU A 80 10.28 2.37 -5.07
CA LEU A 80 8.94 2.71 -5.54
C LEU A 80 8.70 4.23 -5.64
N SER A 81 9.32 5.05 -4.77
CA SER A 81 9.18 6.52 -4.88
C SER A 81 9.81 7.08 -6.15
N THR A 82 10.98 6.56 -6.53
CA THR A 82 11.68 6.96 -7.76
C THR A 82 10.91 6.52 -9.00
N ARG A 83 10.29 5.34 -8.96
CA ARG A 83 9.38 4.89 -10.02
C ARG A 83 8.14 5.78 -10.13
N GLY A 84 7.49 6.00 -8.99
CA GLY A 84 6.21 6.70 -8.87
C GLY A 84 5.01 5.87 -9.33
N TYR A 85 3.84 6.36 -8.95
CA TYR A 85 2.54 5.77 -9.26
C TYR A 85 1.45 6.86 -9.24
N THR A 86 0.25 6.49 -9.67
CA THR A 86 -0.95 7.32 -9.58
C THR A 86 -2.14 6.50 -9.09
N GLU A 87 -3.03 7.13 -8.33
CA GLU A 87 -4.28 6.51 -7.90
C GLU A 87 -5.19 6.30 -9.12
N VAL A 88 -5.94 5.21 -9.10
CA VAL A 88 -6.94 4.86 -10.13
C VAL A 88 -8.25 4.46 -9.44
N ASN A 89 -9.37 4.56 -10.18
CA ASN A 89 -10.69 4.19 -9.66
C ASN A 89 -11.03 2.75 -10.06
N GLU A 90 -10.20 1.80 -9.65
CA GLU A 90 -10.42 0.36 -9.86
C GLU A 90 -11.04 -0.28 -8.61
N LYS A 91 -11.68 -1.43 -8.81
CA LYS A 91 -12.32 -2.18 -7.70
C LYS A 91 -11.33 -2.49 -6.58
N THR A 92 -11.78 -2.38 -5.34
CA THR A 92 -11.01 -2.71 -4.14
C THR A 92 -11.26 -4.14 -3.64
N ASP A 93 -11.93 -4.97 -4.42
CA ASP A 93 -12.11 -6.39 -4.11
C ASP A 93 -10.88 -7.20 -4.56
N LEU A 94 -10.68 -8.37 -3.96
CA LEU A 94 -9.79 -9.36 -4.52
C LEU A 94 -10.34 -9.87 -5.86
N VAL A 95 -9.43 -10.17 -6.78
CA VAL A 95 -9.76 -10.62 -8.14
C VAL A 95 -9.26 -12.04 -8.32
N ASP A 96 -10.09 -12.87 -8.95
CA ASP A 96 -9.72 -14.22 -9.34
C ASP A 96 -9.23 -14.20 -10.80
N TYR A 97 -7.92 -14.35 -10.99
CA TYR A 97 -7.31 -14.55 -12.30
C TYR A 97 -7.16 -16.04 -12.58
N GLY A 98 -7.27 -16.43 -13.85
CA GLY A 98 -6.96 -17.80 -14.29
C GLY A 98 -5.44 -18.06 -14.36
N GLY A 99 -5.07 -19.26 -14.78
CA GLY A 99 -3.68 -19.68 -14.97
C GLY A 99 -3.07 -20.37 -13.75
N ASP A 100 -1.85 -20.87 -13.95
CA ASP A 100 -1.13 -21.66 -12.95
C ASP A 100 -0.80 -20.82 -11.71
N THR A 101 -0.62 -21.52 -10.58
CA THR A 101 -0.12 -20.94 -9.33
C THR A 101 1.26 -21.51 -9.06
N ASP A 102 2.18 -20.72 -8.51
CA ASP A 102 3.46 -21.25 -8.02
C ASP A 102 3.20 -22.22 -6.86
N PRO A 103 3.50 -23.52 -7.03
CA PRO A 103 3.31 -24.52 -5.97
C PRO A 103 4.21 -24.28 -4.76
N VAL A 104 5.26 -23.46 -4.89
CA VAL A 104 6.22 -23.11 -3.83
C VAL A 104 5.71 -21.93 -2.97
N MET A 105 4.49 -21.47 -3.23
CA MET A 105 3.72 -20.40 -2.61
C MET A 105 4.46 -19.05 -2.43
N PRO A 106 4.05 -17.99 -3.14
CA PRO A 106 4.56 -16.65 -2.88
C PRO A 106 4.21 -16.15 -1.47
N PRO A 107 4.83 -15.06 -1.01
CA PRO A 107 4.48 -14.43 0.26
C PRO A 107 2.99 -14.05 0.33
N SER A 108 2.31 -14.50 1.39
CA SER A 108 0.88 -14.27 1.60
C SER A 108 0.66 -12.92 2.30
N LEU A 109 0.32 -11.89 1.52
CA LEU A 109 0.06 -10.52 2.01
C LEU A 109 -0.94 -10.47 3.16
N GLY A 110 -1.94 -11.35 3.13
CA GLY A 110 -2.98 -11.40 4.15
C GLY A 110 -2.48 -11.73 5.56
N THR A 111 -1.23 -12.17 5.71
CA THR A 111 -0.62 -12.52 7.00
C THR A 111 0.24 -11.41 7.60
N MET A 112 0.36 -10.26 6.91
CA MET A 112 1.12 -9.10 7.37
C MET A 112 0.42 -8.29 8.47
N PHE A 113 -0.88 -8.55 8.67
CA PHE A 113 -1.77 -7.78 9.52
C PHE A 113 -2.38 -8.67 10.58
N SER A 114 -2.66 -8.09 11.76
CA SER A 114 -3.35 -8.78 12.84
C SER A 114 -4.87 -8.88 12.64
N HIS A 115 -5.40 -8.10 11.70
CA HIS A 115 -6.81 -8.07 11.31
C HIS A 115 -6.99 -8.57 9.87
N THR A 116 -8.24 -8.77 9.46
CA THR A 116 -8.59 -8.96 8.05
C THR A 116 -8.20 -7.74 7.24
N PRO A 117 -7.30 -7.85 6.25
CA PRO A 117 -6.91 -6.71 5.44
C PRO A 117 -8.06 -6.25 4.54
N VAL A 118 -8.26 -4.95 4.45
CA VAL A 118 -9.26 -4.33 3.57
C VAL A 118 -8.52 -3.42 2.60
N ILE A 119 -8.68 -3.66 1.30
CA ILE A 119 -8.15 -2.74 0.28
C ILE A 119 -9.06 -1.52 0.26
N VAL A 120 -8.47 -0.33 0.39
CA VAL A 120 -9.19 0.95 0.42
C VAL A 120 -8.84 1.85 -0.75
N LYS A 121 -7.72 1.58 -1.44
CA LYS A 121 -7.25 2.35 -2.61
C LYS A 121 -6.57 1.46 -3.63
N THR A 122 -6.58 1.87 -4.89
CA THR A 122 -5.90 1.18 -5.98
C THR A 122 -5.08 2.17 -6.81
N TYR A 123 -3.96 1.68 -7.34
CA TYR A 123 -2.98 2.52 -8.04
C TYR A 123 -2.36 1.78 -9.22
N LYS A 124 -1.87 2.57 -10.17
CA LYS A 124 -1.02 2.15 -11.30
C LYS A 124 0.38 2.69 -11.10
N VAL A 125 1.40 1.85 -11.32
CA VAL A 125 2.79 2.31 -11.33
C VAL A 125 3.15 2.88 -12.70
N TYR A 126 4.14 3.77 -12.77
CA TYR A 126 4.70 4.20 -14.05
C TYR A 126 5.71 3.18 -14.59
N LYS A 127 6.03 3.24 -15.89
CA LYS A 127 7.17 2.55 -16.49
C LYS A 127 8.47 3.22 -16.05
N ALA A 128 9.53 2.41 -15.92
CA ALA A 128 10.85 2.83 -15.44
C ALA A 128 11.34 4.14 -16.09
N GLY A 129 11.64 5.15 -15.26
CA GLY A 129 12.18 6.44 -15.71
C GLY A 129 11.20 7.33 -16.49
N THR A 130 9.91 7.00 -16.53
CA THR A 130 8.90 7.76 -17.29
C THR A 130 7.67 8.11 -16.44
N LYS A 131 6.71 8.84 -17.03
CA LYS A 131 5.35 9.03 -16.50
C LYS A 131 4.29 8.26 -17.29
N VAL A 132 4.71 7.29 -18.10
CA VAL A 132 3.81 6.40 -18.84
C VAL A 132 3.32 5.31 -17.88
N ILE A 133 2.02 5.01 -17.88
CA ILE A 133 1.43 4.00 -17.00
C ILE A 133 1.86 2.59 -17.42
N GLU A 134 2.08 1.69 -16.45
CA GLU A 134 2.18 0.25 -16.69
C GLU A 134 0.79 -0.30 -17.00
N GLU A 135 0.59 -0.90 -18.17
CA GLU A 135 -0.75 -1.22 -18.70
C GLU A 135 -1.12 -2.69 -18.55
N ARG A 136 -0.16 -3.58 -18.27
CA ARG A 136 -0.39 -5.03 -18.25
C ARG A 136 -1.53 -5.48 -17.31
N TRP A 137 -1.66 -4.81 -16.16
CA TRP A 137 -2.68 -5.14 -15.16
C TRP A 137 -3.48 -3.91 -14.75
N PRO A 138 -4.80 -4.00 -14.53
CA PRO A 138 -5.63 -2.85 -14.13
C PRO A 138 -5.15 -2.15 -12.85
N VAL A 139 -4.49 -2.88 -11.94
CA VAL A 139 -3.89 -2.34 -10.71
C VAL A 139 -2.49 -2.94 -10.56
N ASN A 140 -1.53 -2.16 -10.07
CA ASN A 140 -0.16 -2.62 -9.75
C ASN A 140 0.23 -2.39 -8.28
N LEU A 141 -0.57 -1.60 -7.56
CA LEU A 141 -0.32 -1.18 -6.19
C LEU A 141 -1.67 -1.00 -5.50
N ILE A 142 -1.79 -1.49 -4.26
CA ILE A 142 -3.01 -1.37 -3.44
C ILE A 142 -2.70 -0.65 -2.14
N GLY A 143 -3.65 0.15 -1.65
CA GLY A 143 -3.64 0.66 -0.28
C GLY A 143 -4.46 -0.27 0.60
N ILE A 144 -3.84 -0.89 1.61
CA ILE A 144 -4.51 -1.68 2.64
C ILE A 144 -4.79 -0.78 3.84
N ALA A 145 -6.01 -0.81 4.36
CA ALA A 145 -6.38 -0.05 5.55
C ALA A 145 -5.48 -0.40 6.73
N THR A 146 -4.97 0.62 7.41
CA THR A 146 -4.14 0.48 8.62
C THR A 146 -4.55 1.50 9.66
N SER A 147 -4.18 1.25 10.91
CA SER A 147 -4.22 2.28 11.96
C SER A 147 -2.80 2.80 12.25
N PRO A 148 -2.65 4.07 12.65
CA PRO A 148 -1.36 4.57 13.09
C PRO A 148 -0.82 3.77 14.30
N GLY A 149 0.44 3.35 14.22
CA GLY A 149 1.10 2.52 15.24
C GLY A 149 0.76 1.03 15.21
N GLU A 150 -0.09 0.59 14.27
CA GLU A 150 -0.38 -0.83 14.09
C GLU A 150 0.86 -1.60 13.64
N ASN A 151 1.16 -2.75 14.26
CA ASN A 151 2.28 -3.58 13.82
C ASN A 151 2.05 -4.13 12.41
N ILE A 152 3.02 -3.90 11.53
CA ILE A 152 3.12 -4.54 10.22
C ILE A 152 4.22 -5.59 10.30
N VAL A 153 3.90 -6.83 9.92
CA VAL A 153 4.84 -7.95 10.01
C VAL A 153 5.21 -8.52 8.64
N ALA A 154 6.36 -9.19 8.58
CA ALA A 154 6.77 -9.94 7.41
C ALA A 154 5.74 -11.05 7.10
N PRO A 155 5.25 -11.15 5.86
CA PRO A 155 4.28 -12.18 5.49
C PRO A 155 4.88 -13.58 5.64
N LYS A 156 4.02 -14.55 5.89
CA LYS A 156 4.33 -15.97 5.70
C LYS A 156 4.57 -16.26 4.23
N ALA A 157 5.45 -17.21 3.93
CA ALA A 157 5.73 -17.71 2.59
C ALA A 157 5.81 -19.24 2.59
N GLY A 158 5.73 -19.88 1.42
CA GLY A 158 5.78 -21.34 1.30
C GLY A 158 7.14 -21.98 1.50
N ARG A 159 8.22 -21.18 1.41
CA ARG A 159 9.60 -21.63 1.59
C ARG A 159 10.41 -20.65 2.41
N GLU A 160 11.52 -21.11 2.97
CA GLU A 160 12.54 -20.26 3.59
C GLU A 160 13.66 -19.90 2.60
N ILE A 161 14.34 -18.79 2.88
CA ILE A 161 15.56 -18.34 2.19
C ILE A 161 16.83 -18.64 3.01
N GLY A 162 16.69 -19.31 4.16
CA GLY A 162 17.78 -19.76 5.03
C GLY A 162 17.59 -19.35 6.49
N GLY A 163 17.91 -20.24 7.44
CA GLY A 163 17.89 -19.95 8.88
C GLY A 163 16.52 -19.61 9.46
N GLY A 164 15.43 -20.11 8.86
CA GLY A 164 14.05 -19.79 9.22
C GLY A 164 13.53 -18.46 8.65
N ASN A 165 14.32 -17.76 7.84
CA ASN A 165 13.94 -16.48 7.24
C ASN A 165 13.19 -16.69 5.93
N VAL A 166 12.31 -15.74 5.57
CA VAL A 166 11.50 -15.80 4.35
C VAL A 166 11.69 -14.59 3.44
N LEU A 167 12.18 -13.47 3.94
CA LEU A 167 12.39 -12.27 3.13
C LEU A 167 13.74 -11.63 3.47
N MET A 168 14.35 -11.03 2.46
CA MET A 168 15.52 -10.16 2.60
C MET A 168 15.11 -8.73 2.32
N LEU A 169 15.59 -7.79 3.14
CA LEU A 169 15.39 -6.35 2.93
C LEU A 169 16.49 -5.81 2.02
N ILE A 170 16.13 -5.28 0.86
CA ILE A 170 17.09 -4.76 -0.12
C ILE A 170 17.07 -3.24 -0.24
N TYR A 171 16.04 -2.58 0.27
CA TYR A 171 15.93 -1.13 0.31
C TYR A 171 15.04 -0.68 1.45
N ALA A 172 15.42 0.38 2.17
CA ALA A 172 14.57 1.01 3.17
C ALA A 172 14.81 2.52 3.28
N THR A 173 13.75 3.23 3.61
CA THR A 173 13.78 4.59 4.17
C THR A 173 12.96 4.60 5.46
N GLN A 174 12.73 5.76 6.06
CA GLN A 174 11.81 5.85 7.20
C GLN A 174 10.37 5.42 6.84
N THR A 175 9.97 5.54 5.57
CA THR A 175 8.56 5.32 5.17
C THR A 175 8.31 4.32 4.05
N GLN A 176 9.38 3.66 3.58
CA GLN A 176 9.33 2.75 2.45
C GLN A 176 10.28 1.59 2.66
N ALA A 177 9.93 0.42 2.16
CA ALA A 177 10.81 -0.73 2.14
C ALA A 177 10.59 -1.56 0.88
N THR A 178 11.62 -2.24 0.41
CA THR A 178 11.52 -3.26 -0.63
C THR A 178 12.12 -4.55 -0.12
N LEU A 179 11.31 -5.60 -0.13
CA LEU A 179 11.65 -6.93 0.33
C LEU A 179 11.72 -7.87 -0.87
N VAL A 180 12.59 -8.87 -0.82
CA VAL A 180 12.67 -9.93 -1.81
C VAL A 180 12.51 -11.31 -1.15
N HIS A 181 11.72 -12.16 -1.78
CA HIS A 181 11.61 -13.57 -1.43
C HIS A 181 12.71 -14.38 -2.12
N GLY A 182 13.95 -14.14 -1.69
CA GLY A 182 15.16 -14.74 -2.24
C GLY A 182 16.41 -14.16 -1.56
N LEU A 183 17.58 -14.61 -2.02
CA LEU A 183 18.88 -14.06 -1.63
C LEU A 183 19.50 -13.16 -2.71
N GLY A 184 18.83 -12.98 -3.84
CA GLY A 184 19.28 -12.14 -4.94
C GLY A 184 18.59 -10.77 -4.94
N GLU A 185 19.26 -9.76 -5.50
CA GLU A 185 18.71 -8.40 -5.60
C GLU A 185 18.24 -8.05 -7.03
N HIS A 186 18.37 -8.97 -7.99
CA HIS A 186 17.87 -8.74 -9.34
C HIS A 186 16.33 -8.85 -9.34
N PRO A 187 15.59 -7.90 -9.92
CA PRO A 187 14.12 -7.96 -9.94
C PRO A 187 13.50 -9.15 -10.66
N SER A 188 14.29 -9.91 -11.41
CA SER A 188 13.89 -11.19 -12.00
C SER A 188 13.93 -12.35 -11.03
N ASP A 189 14.52 -12.15 -9.84
CA ASP A 189 14.85 -13.23 -8.93
C ASP A 189 13.74 -13.35 -7.88
N GLY A 190 12.66 -14.02 -8.26
CA GLY A 190 11.54 -14.32 -7.39
C GLY A 190 10.59 -13.13 -7.19
N TYR A 191 10.08 -13.01 -5.95
CA TYR A 191 9.02 -12.05 -5.61
C TYR A 191 9.57 -10.83 -4.90
N PHE A 192 9.30 -9.65 -5.43
CA PHE A 192 9.61 -8.38 -4.77
C PHE A 192 8.34 -7.81 -4.17
N ILE A 193 8.41 -7.34 -2.94
CA ILE A 193 7.33 -6.66 -2.23
C ILE A 193 7.78 -5.23 -1.97
N HIS A 194 7.12 -4.27 -2.59
CA HIS A 194 7.34 -2.86 -2.36
C HIS A 194 6.30 -2.34 -1.37
N LEU A 195 6.77 -1.70 -0.30
CA LEU A 195 5.97 -1.13 0.77
C LEU A 195 6.19 0.38 0.82
N ASP A 196 5.12 1.13 0.96
CA ASP A 196 5.14 2.59 1.07
C ASP A 196 4.05 3.08 2.03
N ASN A 197 4.21 4.31 2.55
CA ASN A 197 3.30 4.96 3.48
C ASN A 197 3.13 4.22 4.83
N PHE A 198 4.21 3.63 5.35
CA PHE A 198 4.26 3.08 6.70
C PHE A 198 5.49 3.62 7.44
N CYS A 199 5.75 3.21 8.67
CA CYS A 199 6.95 3.55 9.42
C CYS A 199 7.82 2.31 9.51
N VAL A 200 8.96 2.28 8.81
CA VAL A 200 9.90 1.15 8.92
C VAL A 200 10.42 1.06 10.35
N ASP A 201 10.57 -0.16 10.86
CA ASP A 201 11.17 -0.38 12.18
C ASP A 201 12.56 0.29 12.24
N PRO A 202 12.86 1.11 13.28
CA PRO A 202 14.10 1.87 13.32
C PRO A 202 15.35 0.99 13.45
N ASN A 203 15.27 -0.20 14.06
CA ASN A 203 16.40 -1.12 14.11
C ASN A 203 16.60 -1.77 12.73
N LEU A 204 15.51 -2.11 12.03
CA LEU A 204 15.57 -2.65 10.67
C LEU A 204 16.20 -1.65 9.70
N LEU A 205 15.77 -0.39 9.75
CA LEU A 205 16.33 0.69 8.95
C LEU A 205 17.81 0.92 9.26
N THR A 206 18.19 0.86 10.54
CA THR A 206 19.59 0.99 10.96
C THR A 206 20.45 -0.16 10.42
N SER A 207 19.98 -1.40 10.54
CA SER A 207 20.66 -2.58 9.98
C SER A 207 20.83 -2.45 8.46
N TYR A 208 19.77 -2.05 7.74
CA TYR A 208 19.86 -1.81 6.29
C TYR A 208 20.90 -0.75 5.94
N ASN A 209 20.89 0.40 6.62
CA ASN A 209 21.83 1.49 6.33
C ASN A 209 23.29 1.07 6.58
N SER A 210 23.53 0.30 7.65
CA SER A 210 24.84 -0.26 7.98
C SER A 210 25.32 -1.21 6.88
N ASP A 211 24.49 -2.17 6.49
CA ASP A 211 24.83 -3.18 5.48
C ASP A 211 24.98 -2.57 4.08
N ASN A 212 24.14 -1.58 3.75
CA ASN A 212 24.23 -0.82 2.51
C ASN A 212 25.54 -0.03 2.42
N ALA A 213 25.90 0.70 3.48
CA ALA A 213 27.18 1.40 3.58
C ALA A 213 28.38 0.44 3.59
N GLY A 214 28.20 -0.78 4.12
CA GLY A 214 29.17 -1.87 4.13
C GLY A 214 29.36 -2.59 2.79
N GLY A 215 28.78 -2.09 1.69
CA GLY A 215 28.96 -2.66 0.36
C GLY A 215 28.04 -3.83 0.03
N ARG A 216 26.94 -3.98 0.78
CA ARG A 216 25.83 -4.87 0.45
C ARG A 216 26.17 -6.37 0.34
N THR A 217 27.22 -6.82 1.02
CA THR A 217 27.64 -8.24 0.97
C THR A 217 26.78 -9.16 1.86
N VAL A 218 26.07 -8.55 2.80
CA VAL A 218 25.03 -9.14 3.65
C VAL A 218 23.85 -8.16 3.68
N MET A 219 22.66 -8.67 3.93
CA MET A 219 21.45 -7.85 4.11
C MET A 219 20.62 -8.35 5.29
N PRO A 220 19.82 -7.49 5.93
CA PRO A 220 18.89 -7.90 6.97
C PRO A 220 17.84 -8.84 6.38
N VAL A 221 17.53 -9.91 7.12
CA VAL A 221 16.51 -10.89 6.75
C VAL A 221 15.44 -11.02 7.83
N LEU A 222 14.28 -11.52 7.42
CA LEU A 222 13.05 -11.49 8.18
C LEU A 222 12.46 -12.88 8.33
N LYS A 223 12.11 -13.26 9.55
CA LYS A 223 11.30 -14.44 9.86
C LYS A 223 9.82 -14.17 9.61
N PRO A 224 9.01 -15.19 9.31
CA PRO A 224 7.55 -15.02 9.21
C PRO A 224 6.97 -14.39 10.48
N GLY A 225 6.15 -13.36 10.33
CA GLY A 225 5.50 -12.69 11.46
C GLY A 225 6.39 -11.75 12.27
N GLN A 226 7.65 -11.57 11.88
CA GLN A 226 8.54 -10.58 12.49
C GLN A 226 8.12 -9.16 12.14
N VAL A 227 8.14 -8.23 13.10
CA VAL A 227 7.76 -6.83 12.86
C VAL A 227 8.75 -6.19 11.88
N ILE A 228 8.22 -5.60 10.82
CA ILE A 228 9.00 -4.83 9.83
C ILE A 228 8.76 -3.32 9.96
N GLY A 229 7.71 -2.93 10.68
CA GLY A 229 7.36 -1.55 10.89
C GLY A 229 5.95 -1.38 11.44
N TYR A 230 5.42 -0.17 11.28
CA TYR A 230 4.19 0.28 11.89
C TYR A 230 3.33 1.06 10.91
N GLY A 231 2.00 0.98 11.01
CA GLY A 231 1.10 1.83 10.23
C GLY A 231 1.41 3.31 10.50
N ASN A 232 1.57 4.12 9.45
CA ASN A 232 1.81 5.55 9.58
C ASN A 232 0.52 6.38 9.50
N GLY A 233 -0.52 5.82 8.89
CA GLY A 233 -1.77 6.52 8.62
C GLY A 233 -2.91 5.55 8.32
N SER A 234 -3.83 5.98 7.47
CA SER A 234 -5.03 5.21 7.09
C SER A 234 -4.77 4.03 6.16
N ASP A 235 -3.63 4.01 5.45
CA ASP A 235 -3.29 2.92 4.55
C ASP A 235 -1.77 2.68 4.44
N ILE A 236 -1.37 1.41 4.33
CA ILE A 236 -0.06 1.00 3.79
C ILE A 236 -0.22 0.62 2.33
N ARG A 237 0.75 1.01 1.49
CA ARG A 237 0.73 0.75 0.05
C ARG A 237 1.63 -0.43 -0.28
N ILE A 238 1.09 -1.42 -0.98
CA ILE A 238 1.78 -2.66 -1.33
C ILE A 238 1.73 -2.91 -2.84
N ALA A 239 2.88 -3.08 -3.46
CA ALA A 239 3.03 -3.58 -4.83
C ALA A 239 3.87 -4.86 -4.83
N ILE A 240 3.60 -5.72 -5.81
CA ILE A 240 4.34 -6.97 -5.99
C ILE A 240 4.97 -6.98 -7.37
N ARG A 241 6.18 -7.52 -7.44
CA ARG A 241 6.73 -8.04 -8.69
C ARG A 241 6.95 -9.53 -8.62
N ASP A 242 6.81 -10.15 -9.77
CA ASP A 242 7.16 -11.53 -10.02
C ASP A 242 8.04 -11.58 -11.26
N SER A 243 9.28 -12.06 -11.10
CA SER A 243 10.18 -12.33 -12.23
C SER A 243 10.37 -11.14 -13.17
N GLY A 244 10.36 -9.92 -12.61
CA GLY A 244 10.53 -8.66 -13.34
C GLY A 244 9.23 -7.98 -13.77
N ASP A 245 8.06 -8.59 -13.64
CA ASP A 245 6.79 -7.96 -13.99
C ASP A 245 6.11 -7.35 -12.77
N TRP A 246 5.48 -6.18 -12.91
CA TRP A 246 4.62 -5.59 -11.88
C TRP A 246 3.26 -6.27 -11.93
N MET A 247 2.87 -6.94 -10.84
CA MET A 247 1.68 -7.79 -10.80
C MET A 247 0.46 -7.03 -10.26
N ASP A 248 -0.74 -7.60 -10.41
CA ASP A 248 -1.92 -7.14 -9.68
C ASP A 248 -1.94 -7.76 -8.27
N PRO A 249 -1.68 -6.98 -7.21
CA PRO A 249 -1.64 -7.51 -5.84
C PRO A 249 -3.02 -7.94 -5.32
N ARG A 250 -4.11 -7.71 -6.08
CA ARG A 250 -5.45 -8.21 -5.76
C ARG A 250 -5.67 -9.67 -6.14
N ALA A 251 -4.75 -10.29 -6.89
CA ALA A 251 -4.90 -11.67 -7.35
C ALA A 251 -5.01 -12.64 -6.16
N ARG A 252 -6.23 -13.11 -5.87
CA ARG A 252 -6.56 -13.90 -4.67
C ARG A 252 -5.72 -15.17 -4.59
N LYS A 253 -5.68 -15.91 -5.71
CA LYS A 253 -4.96 -17.18 -5.80
C LYS A 253 -3.47 -17.00 -5.59
N ASP A 254 -2.90 -15.85 -5.91
CA ASP A 254 -1.45 -15.67 -5.86
C ASP A 254 -1.05 -15.15 -4.48
N TRP A 255 -1.69 -14.10 -3.96
CA TRP A 255 -1.12 -13.35 -2.82
C TRP A 255 -1.87 -13.52 -1.49
N TRP A 256 -2.98 -14.27 -1.46
CA TRP A 256 -3.92 -14.26 -0.32
C TRP A 256 -4.28 -15.65 0.26
N GLN A 257 -3.62 -16.72 -0.19
CA GLN A 257 -3.97 -18.11 0.12
C GLN A 257 -3.96 -18.47 1.62
N GLN A 258 -3.17 -17.78 2.46
CA GLN A 258 -3.02 -18.10 3.89
C GLN A 258 -3.77 -17.13 4.82
N SER A 259 -4.68 -16.33 4.28
CA SER A 259 -5.51 -15.44 5.07
C SER A 259 -6.75 -16.18 5.58
N SER A 260 -6.72 -16.67 6.82
CA SER A 260 -7.93 -17.20 7.49
C SER A 260 -9.04 -16.14 7.68
N ALA A 261 -8.77 -14.89 7.28
CA ALA A 261 -9.46 -13.70 7.71
C ALA A 261 -10.32 -13.03 6.63
N ILE A 262 -10.27 -13.41 5.35
CA ILE A 262 -11.13 -12.77 4.32
C ILE A 262 -12.56 -13.34 4.41
N SER A 263 -13.26 -12.94 5.47
CA SER A 263 -14.68 -13.20 5.69
C SER A 263 -15.50 -12.33 4.72
N GLY A 264 -15.68 -12.82 3.51
CA GLY A 264 -16.49 -12.13 2.50
C GLY A 264 -17.02 -13.02 1.38
N GLN A 265 -16.36 -14.13 1.05
CA GLN A 265 -16.80 -14.95 -0.08
C GLN A 265 -16.19 -16.36 0.02
N GLY A 266 -17.08 -17.36 -0.01
CA GLY A 266 -16.82 -18.75 -0.42
C GLY A 266 -15.65 -19.47 0.24
N SER A 267 -15.95 -20.49 1.04
CA SER A 267 -14.99 -21.54 1.34
C SER A 267 -14.27 -21.94 0.05
N TYR A 268 -12.97 -21.65 -0.04
CA TYR A 268 -12.13 -22.18 -1.10
C TYR A 268 -11.98 -23.67 -0.77
N THR A 269 -12.95 -24.49 -1.16
CA THR A 269 -12.71 -25.91 -1.34
C THR A 269 -11.66 -25.99 -2.44
N PRO A 270 -10.45 -26.52 -2.18
CA PRO A 270 -9.56 -26.90 -3.27
C PRO A 270 -10.40 -27.75 -4.20
N VAL A 271 -10.59 -27.32 -5.44
CA VAL A 271 -11.25 -28.17 -6.43
C VAL A 271 -10.42 -29.45 -6.44
N PRO A 272 -10.97 -30.61 -6.04
CA PRO A 272 -10.22 -31.85 -6.18
C PRO A 272 -9.93 -31.96 -7.66
N VAL A 273 -8.65 -32.10 -8.00
CA VAL A 273 -8.21 -32.35 -9.37
C VAL A 273 -8.95 -33.59 -9.84
N SER A 274 -10.06 -33.37 -10.54
CA SER A 274 -10.79 -34.43 -11.19
C SER A 274 -9.83 -34.98 -12.23
N SER A 275 -9.54 -36.27 -12.12
CA SER A 275 -8.83 -37.08 -13.08
C SER A 275 -9.46 -36.90 -14.45
N ALA A 276 -8.95 -35.91 -15.19
CA ALA A 276 -9.34 -35.63 -16.55
C ALA A 276 -8.95 -36.84 -17.41
N THR A 277 -9.95 -37.37 -18.10
CA THR A 277 -9.79 -38.32 -19.21
C THR A 277 -8.76 -37.75 -20.20
N PRO A 278 -7.84 -38.57 -20.75
CA PRO A 278 -6.76 -38.09 -21.60
C PRO A 278 -7.33 -37.42 -22.86
N VAL A 279 -7.10 -36.11 -22.98
CA VAL A 279 -7.27 -35.38 -24.24
C VAL A 279 -6.11 -35.76 -25.16
N PRO A 280 -6.35 -36.00 -26.47
CA PRO A 280 -5.28 -36.29 -27.43
C PRO A 280 -4.23 -35.18 -27.41
N ALA A 281 -2.96 -35.58 -27.31
CA ALA A 281 -1.83 -34.67 -27.25
C ALA A 281 -1.80 -33.73 -28.47
N THR A 282 -2.02 -32.45 -28.23
CA THR A 282 -1.54 -31.38 -29.11
C THR A 282 -0.01 -31.42 -29.05
N PRO A 283 0.72 -31.45 -30.18
CA PRO A 283 2.18 -31.48 -30.15
C PRO A 283 2.71 -30.23 -29.46
N ALA A 284 3.60 -30.46 -28.48
CA ALA A 284 4.28 -29.42 -27.73
C ALA A 284 5.02 -28.46 -28.68
N PRO A 285 5.07 -27.15 -28.39
CA PRO A 285 6.08 -26.30 -29.00
C PRO A 285 7.45 -26.88 -28.65
N THR A 286 8.18 -27.27 -29.69
CA THR A 286 9.56 -27.72 -29.63
C THR A 286 10.38 -26.73 -28.81
N SER A 287 11.00 -27.25 -27.75
CA SER A 287 12.21 -26.79 -27.09
C SER A 287 12.69 -25.38 -27.46
N PHE A 288 12.69 -24.48 -26.48
CA PHE A 288 13.61 -23.35 -26.49
C PHE A 288 15.02 -23.87 -26.81
N PRO A 289 15.78 -23.24 -27.72
CA PRO A 289 17.16 -23.64 -27.97
C PRO A 289 17.94 -23.56 -26.65
N PRO A 290 18.87 -24.50 -26.39
CA PRO A 290 19.71 -24.42 -25.22
C PRO A 290 20.43 -23.06 -25.24
N SER A 291 20.34 -22.35 -24.12
CA SER A 291 21.16 -21.17 -23.86
C SER A 291 22.62 -21.56 -24.16
N PRO A 292 23.36 -20.82 -25.00
CA PRO A 292 24.70 -21.23 -25.41
C PRO A 292 25.55 -21.39 -24.16
N THR A 293 26.05 -22.61 -23.95
CA THR A 293 27.07 -22.90 -22.94
C THR A 293 28.24 -21.97 -23.20
N ARG A 294 28.40 -20.95 -22.36
CA ARG A 294 29.55 -20.05 -22.40
C ARG A 294 30.76 -20.89 -22.01
N VAL A 295 31.54 -21.31 -23.01
CA VAL A 295 32.87 -21.87 -22.80
C VAL A 295 33.69 -20.78 -22.11
N ILE A 296 33.96 -20.96 -20.82
CA ILE A 296 34.92 -20.14 -20.09
C ILE A 296 36.29 -20.59 -20.60
N SER A 297 36.82 -19.86 -21.58
CA SER A 297 38.25 -19.93 -21.91
C SER A 297 39.01 -19.43 -20.68
N GLN A 298 39.80 -20.32 -20.06
CA GLN A 298 40.80 -19.94 -19.07
C GLN A 298 41.68 -18.82 -19.64
N PRO A 299 41.74 -17.63 -19.02
CA PRO A 299 42.71 -16.63 -19.42
C PRO A 299 44.11 -17.15 -19.12
N SER A 300 44.98 -17.08 -20.14
CA SER A 300 46.41 -17.29 -20.04
C SER A 300 46.99 -16.42 -18.89
N PRO A 301 47.94 -16.92 -18.09
CA PRO A 301 48.51 -16.16 -16.97
C PRO A 301 49.18 -14.89 -17.48
N SER A 302 48.54 -13.74 -17.25
CA SER A 302 49.15 -12.44 -17.46
C SER A 302 50.24 -12.17 -16.43
N PRO A 303 51.31 -11.45 -16.81
CA PRO A 303 52.47 -11.22 -15.95
C PRO A 303 52.09 -10.44 -14.68
N LYS A 304 52.72 -10.85 -13.58
CA LYS A 304 52.61 -10.30 -12.23
C LYS A 304 52.73 -8.75 -12.27
N PRO A 305 51.72 -8.00 -11.78
CA PRO A 305 51.81 -6.55 -11.75
C PRO A 305 52.82 -6.13 -10.67
N THR A 306 53.82 -5.35 -11.07
CA THR A 306 54.72 -4.63 -10.17
C THR A 306 53.93 -3.53 -9.47
N ILE A 307 53.71 -3.69 -8.16
CA ILE A 307 53.05 -2.70 -7.31
C ILE A 307 53.99 -1.49 -7.19
N ALA A 308 53.66 -0.41 -7.89
CA ALA A 308 54.23 0.91 -7.62
C ALA A 308 53.55 1.49 -6.37
N SER A 309 54.36 2.00 -5.43
CA SER A 309 53.88 2.61 -4.18
C SER A 309 52.90 3.76 -4.46
N PRO A 310 51.76 3.85 -3.75
CA PRO A 310 50.81 4.92 -3.97
C PRO A 310 51.38 6.27 -3.52
N LYS A 311 51.37 7.25 -4.42
CA LYS A 311 51.65 8.65 -4.11
C LYS A 311 50.42 9.23 -3.42
N ILE A 312 50.49 9.37 -2.09
CA ILE A 312 49.43 10.00 -1.30
C ILE A 312 49.44 11.49 -1.62
N THR A 313 48.37 11.97 -2.27
CA THR A 313 48.12 13.41 -2.45
C THR A 313 47.07 13.81 -1.43
N ILE A 314 47.47 14.60 -0.45
CA ILE A 314 46.59 15.16 0.58
C ILE A 314 45.92 16.39 -0.04
N TYR A 315 44.59 16.35 -0.19
CA TYR A 315 43.81 17.54 -0.58
C TYR A 315 43.25 18.18 0.68
N GLU A 316 43.57 19.45 0.89
CA GLU A 316 43.06 20.25 1.98
C GLU A 316 41.64 20.72 1.63
N ILE A 317 40.62 20.14 2.29
CA ILE A 317 39.23 20.51 2.07
C ILE A 317 38.92 21.75 2.92
N LYS A 318 38.88 22.92 2.28
CA LYS A 318 38.30 24.13 2.89
C LYS A 318 36.77 24.03 2.89
N ILE A 319 36.21 23.69 4.04
CA ILE A 319 34.77 23.74 4.27
C ILE A 319 34.38 25.21 4.49
N THR A 320 33.68 25.81 3.53
CA THR A 320 33.08 27.13 3.70
C THR A 320 31.65 26.93 4.16
N ALA A 321 31.33 27.39 5.38
CA ALA A 321 29.98 27.29 5.93
C ALA A 321 29.00 28.15 5.13
N THR A 322 28.05 27.50 4.46
CA THR A 322 26.94 28.19 3.78
C THR A 322 25.93 28.67 4.83
N PRO A 323 25.44 29.91 4.78
CA PRO A 323 24.44 30.40 5.72
C PRO A 323 23.13 29.62 5.59
N VAL A 324 22.56 29.28 6.75
CA VAL A 324 21.29 28.57 6.90
C VAL A 324 20.17 29.37 6.23
N PRO A 325 19.36 28.77 5.32
CA PRO A 325 18.24 29.47 4.71
C PRO A 325 17.19 29.83 5.76
N THR A 326 16.79 31.09 5.77
CA THR A 326 15.72 31.62 6.63
C THR A 326 14.40 30.90 6.33
N LEU A 327 13.76 30.37 7.37
CA LEU A 327 12.47 29.68 7.28
C LEU A 327 11.41 30.58 6.62
N ILE A 328 10.80 30.06 5.55
CA ILE A 328 9.64 30.68 4.90
C ILE A 328 8.47 30.64 5.89
N PRO A 329 7.75 31.76 6.13
CA PRO A 329 6.61 31.76 7.04
C PRO A 329 5.48 30.87 6.49
N THR A 330 4.97 30.01 7.36
CA THR A 330 3.81 29.14 7.12
C THR A 330 2.62 29.96 6.61
N PRO A 331 1.99 29.60 5.48
CA PRO A 331 0.81 30.32 4.99
C PRO A 331 -0.32 30.23 6.02
N THR A 332 -0.86 31.40 6.38
CA THR A 332 -2.01 31.51 7.27
C THR A 332 -3.23 30.84 6.61
N PRO A 333 -3.98 29.97 7.31
CA PRO A 333 -5.13 29.30 6.73
C PRO A 333 -6.18 30.32 6.27
N THR A 334 -6.51 30.27 4.97
CA THR A 334 -7.54 31.10 4.37
C THR A 334 -8.90 30.66 4.90
N LYS A 335 -9.57 31.54 5.65
CA LYS A 335 -10.94 31.33 6.12
C LYS A 335 -11.88 31.20 4.92
N VAL A 336 -12.37 30.00 4.65
CA VAL A 336 -13.44 29.79 3.66
C VAL A 336 -14.71 30.46 4.21
N PRO A 337 -15.37 31.37 3.45
CA PRO A 337 -16.56 32.05 3.92
C PRO A 337 -17.72 31.05 4.06
N VAL A 338 -18.04 30.74 5.32
CA VAL A 338 -19.13 29.84 5.78
C VAL A 338 -20.49 30.16 5.11
N MET A 339 -20.70 31.39 4.62
CA MET A 339 -21.92 31.80 3.92
C MET A 339 -22.25 30.98 2.67
N LYS A 340 -21.27 30.47 1.91
CA LYS A 340 -21.56 29.72 0.67
C LYS A 340 -22.20 28.35 0.94
N ILE A 341 -21.80 27.69 2.02
CA ILE A 341 -22.32 26.36 2.40
C ILE A 341 -23.75 26.48 2.97
N VAL A 342 -24.06 27.57 3.68
CA VAL A 342 -25.40 27.82 4.23
C VAL A 342 -26.43 28.07 3.12
N LYS A 343 -26.08 28.80 2.05
CA LYS A 343 -27.00 29.06 0.92
C LYS A 343 -27.43 27.79 0.18
N ILE A 344 -26.53 26.82 -0.02
CA ILE A 344 -26.83 25.57 -0.74
C ILE A 344 -27.80 24.70 0.06
N LYS A 345 -27.62 24.59 1.39
CA LYS A 345 -28.52 23.82 2.25
C LYS A 345 -29.91 24.46 2.39
N TRP A 346 -29.99 25.79 2.37
CA TRP A 346 -31.27 26.51 2.45
C TRP A 346 -32.15 26.31 1.21
N LEU A 347 -31.54 26.20 0.02
CA LEU A 347 -32.26 25.96 -1.23
C LEU A 347 -32.92 24.57 -1.28
N GLY A 348 -32.21 23.53 -0.79
CA GLY A 348 -32.76 22.18 -0.69
C GLY A 348 -33.92 22.07 0.30
N PHE A 349 -33.82 22.77 1.45
CA PHE A 349 -34.90 22.82 2.44
C PHE A 349 -36.15 23.53 1.91
N LYS A 350 -35.98 24.63 1.15
CA LYS A 350 -37.09 25.37 0.54
C LYS A 350 -37.88 24.49 -0.44
N LEU A 351 -37.20 23.74 -1.32
CA LEU A 351 -37.85 22.83 -2.27
C LEU A 351 -38.61 21.69 -1.57
N LEU A 352 -38.03 21.15 -0.50
CA LEU A 352 -38.65 20.08 0.28
C LEU A 352 -39.91 20.58 1.01
N LEU A 353 -39.86 21.80 1.56
CA LEU A 353 -40.99 22.43 2.21
C LEU A 353 -42.12 22.80 1.23
N GLU A 354 -41.78 23.31 0.04
CA GLU A 354 -42.76 23.62 -1.01
C GLU A 354 -43.48 22.38 -1.53
N ASN A 355 -42.77 21.26 -1.72
CA ASN A 355 -43.39 19.99 -2.12
C ASN A 355 -44.26 19.40 -1.00
N PHE A 356 -43.82 19.50 0.25
CA PHE A 356 -44.60 19.03 1.39
C PHE A 356 -45.90 19.84 1.56
N LEU A 357 -45.84 21.17 1.42
CA LEU A 357 -47.02 22.03 1.51
C LEU A 357 -48.01 21.75 0.36
N LYS A 358 -47.55 21.50 -0.86
CA LYS A 358 -48.40 21.12 -2.00
C LYS A 358 -49.12 19.78 -1.83
N LEU A 359 -48.56 18.85 -1.06
CA LEU A 359 -49.16 17.53 -0.83
C LEU A 359 -50.25 17.53 0.25
N TYR A 360 -50.20 18.49 1.19
CA TYR A 360 -51.03 18.45 2.39
C TYR A 360 -51.96 19.65 2.57
N LEU A 361 -51.84 20.69 1.75
CA LEU A 361 -52.77 21.81 1.69
C LEU A 361 -53.39 21.84 0.28
N PRO A 362 -54.72 21.64 0.14
CA PRO A 362 -55.40 21.72 -1.15
C PRO A 362 -55.44 23.14 -1.73
#